data_AF-K2CAV6-F1
#
_entry.id   AF-K2CAV6-F1
#
_cell.length_a   1.000
_cell.length_b   1.000
_cell.length_c   1.000
_cell.angle_alpha   90.00
_cell.angle_beta   90.00
_cell.angle_gamma   90.00
#
_symmetry.space_group_name_H-M   'P 1'
#
loop_
_entity.id
_entity.type
_entity.pdbx_description
1 polymer ?
#
loop_
_entity_poly.entity_id
_entity_poly.type
_entity_poly.pdbx_seq_one_letter_code
_entity_poly.pdbx_strand_id
1 'polypeptide(L)' 'MKFSATPKEQLEIVATGAADIVSRDELLKKFEKSYDTGKPLIVKLGADPSAPDIHLGHTVVLQKMRQFQELGHQ' A
#
# COMPACT_ATOMS: atom_id res chain seq x y z
N MET A 1 -0.88 -8.15 -17.32
CA MET A 1 -0.59 -8.52 -15.92
C MET A 1 -1.29 -7.53 -15.01
N LYS A 2 -1.91 -7.98 -13.90
CA LYS A 2 -2.73 -7.14 -13.00
C LYS A 2 -1.92 -6.28 -12.03
N PHE A 3 -0.62 -6.51 -11.92
CA PHE A 3 0.31 -5.73 -11.09
C PHE A 3 1.36 -5.05 -11.97
N SER A 4 1.73 -3.81 -11.63
CA SER A 4 2.61 -2.97 -12.44
C SER A 4 4.11 -3.13 -12.14
N ALA A 5 4.47 -3.85 -11.07
CA ALA A 5 5.85 -4.07 -10.65
C ALA A 5 6.05 -5.48 -10.03
N THR A 6 7.30 -5.95 -9.91
CA THR A 6 7.64 -7.20 -9.20
C THR A 6 7.42 -7.08 -7.68
N PRO A 7 7.25 -8.19 -6.92
CA PRO A 7 7.04 -8.12 -5.47
C PRO A 7 8.10 -7.34 -4.70
N LYS A 8 9.38 -7.44 -5.12
CA LYS A 8 10.48 -6.69 -4.52
C LYS A 8 10.40 -5.20 -4.83
N GLU A 9 10.09 -4.84 -6.07
CA GLU A 9 9.90 -3.43 -6.46
C GLU A 9 8.68 -2.82 -5.78
N GLN A 10 7.58 -3.56 -5.65
CA GLN A 10 6.40 -3.16 -4.89
C GLN A 10 6.76 -2.79 -3.46
N LEU A 11 7.56 -3.64 -2.78
CA LEU A 11 8.05 -3.39 -1.43
C LEU A 11 8.84 -2.07 -1.34
N GLU A 12 9.78 -1.82 -2.26
CA GLU A 12 10.59 -0.60 -2.22
C GLU A 12 9.77 0.67 -2.49
N ILE A 13 8.80 0.60 -3.42
CA ILE A 13 7.86 1.71 -3.69
C ILE A 13 7.04 2.03 -2.44
N VAL A 14 6.43 1.03 -1.80
CA VAL A 14 5.60 1.28 -0.62
C VAL A 14 6.41 1.64 0.63
N ALA A 15 7.67 1.17 0.73
CA ALA A 15 8.56 1.52 1.83
C ALA A 15 9.07 2.96 1.76
N THR A 16 9.14 3.55 0.57
CA THR A 16 9.59 4.93 0.40
C THR A 16 8.66 5.90 1.14
N GLY A 17 9.23 6.65 2.09
CA GLY A 17 8.49 7.63 2.91
C GLY A 17 7.59 7.02 4.00
N ALA A 18 7.64 5.70 4.22
CA ALA A 18 6.99 5.07 5.36
C ALA A 18 7.82 5.36 6.63
N ALA A 19 7.14 5.77 7.71
CA ALA A 19 7.81 5.99 8.99
C ALA A 19 8.27 4.68 9.64
N ASP A 20 7.48 3.61 9.51
CA ASP A 20 7.78 2.28 10.01
C ASP A 20 7.06 1.20 9.19
N ILE A 21 7.66 0.01 9.11
CA ILE A 21 7.06 -1.21 8.57
C ILE A 21 7.38 -2.34 9.54
N VAL A 22 6.38 -2.78 10.30
CA VAL A 22 6.50 -3.79 11.37
C VAL A 22 7.27 -5.04 10.91
N SER A 23 7.00 -5.55 9.71
CA SER A 23 7.76 -6.66 9.12
C SER A 23 7.83 -6.54 7.59
N ARG A 24 9.00 -6.19 7.07
CA ARG A 24 9.26 -6.12 5.62
C ARG A 24 9.18 -7.49 4.97
N ASP A 25 9.64 -8.54 5.65
CA ASP A 25 9.61 -9.91 5.14
C ASP A 25 8.19 -10.45 4.99
N GLU A 26 7.30 -10.18 5.96
CA GLU A 26 5.90 -10.58 5.83
C GLU A 26 5.18 -9.81 4.73
N LEU A 27 5.48 -8.52 4.57
CA LEU A 27 4.92 -7.71 3.50
C LEU A 27 5.37 -8.21 2.13
N LEU A 28 6.65 -8.57 1.98
CA LEU A 28 7.18 -9.19 0.76
C LEU A 28 6.44 -10.51 0.43
N LYS A 29 6.30 -11.41 1.41
CA LYS A 29 5.56 -12.67 1.22
C LYS A 29 4.11 -12.44 0.80
N LYS A 30 3.46 -11.38 1.30
CA LYS A 30 2.10 -10.99 0.87
C LYS A 30 2.10 -10.54 -0.59
N PHE A 31 3.07 -9.73 -1.02
CA PHE A 31 3.19 -9.33 -2.42
C PHE A 31 3.49 -10.51 -3.34
N GLU A 32 4.40 -11.42 -2.98
CA GLU A 32 4.70 -12.64 -3.74
C GLU A 32 3.43 -13.49 -3.92
N LYS A 33 2.72 -13.77 -2.82
CA LYS A 33 1.45 -14.50 -2.87
C LYS A 33 0.40 -13.78 -3.73
N SER A 34 0.30 -12.46 -3.61
CA SER A 34 -0.63 -11.65 -4.41
C SER A 34 -0.31 -11.76 -5.90
N TYR A 35 0.98 -11.65 -6.24
CA TYR A 35 1.53 -11.74 -7.59
C TYR A 35 1.26 -13.11 -8.23
N ASP A 36 1.56 -14.19 -7.51
CA ASP A 36 1.38 -15.57 -7.99
C ASP A 36 -0.10 -15.95 -8.13
N THR A 37 -0.95 -15.52 -7.19
CA THR A 37 -2.37 -15.88 -7.19
C THR A 37 -3.25 -14.93 -8.01
N GLY A 38 -2.72 -13.78 -8.45
CA GLY A 38 -3.47 -12.72 -9.12
C GLY A 38 -4.53 -12.06 -8.23
N LYS A 39 -4.49 -12.28 -6.92
CA LYS A 39 -5.46 -11.74 -5.94
C LYS A 39 -4.86 -10.49 -5.27
N PRO A 40 -5.48 -9.31 -5.40
CA PRO A 40 -4.96 -8.09 -4.79
C PRO A 40 -4.95 -8.18 -3.26
N LEU A 41 -4.01 -7.47 -2.64
CA LEU A 41 -4.06 -7.20 -1.20
C LEU A 41 -5.21 -6.24 -0.90
N ILE A 42 -5.78 -6.39 0.30
CA ILE A 42 -6.75 -5.43 0.86
C ILE A 42 -5.97 -4.50 1.79
N VAL A 43 -5.95 -3.22 1.46
CA VAL A 43 -5.27 -2.15 2.19
C VAL A 43 -6.32 -1.31 2.89
N LYS A 44 -6.22 -1.24 4.21
CA LYS A 44 -7.23 -0.58 5.05
C LYS A 44 -6.67 0.72 5.61
N LEU A 45 -7.43 1.80 5.43
CA LEU A 45 -7.24 3.07 6.12
C LEU A 45 -8.43 3.34 7.05
N GLY A 46 -8.15 3.57 8.33
CA GLY A 46 -9.14 4.12 9.26
C GLY A 46 -9.09 5.64 9.23
N ALA A 47 -10.25 6.28 9.15
CA ALA A 47 -10.38 7.73 9.25
C ALA A 47 -11.38 8.08 10.37
N ASP A 48 -11.11 9.15 11.10
CA ASP A 48 -11.98 9.63 12.18
C ASP A 48 -13.18 10.40 11.58
N PRO A 49 -14.43 9.94 11.81
CA PRO A 49 -15.61 10.64 11.29
C PRO A 49 -15.92 11.95 12.02
N SER A 50 -15.31 12.23 13.17
CA SER A 50 -15.59 13.43 13.97
C SER A 50 -14.92 14.71 13.46
N ALA A 51 -13.89 14.58 12.60
CA ALA A 51 -13.17 15.69 12.00
C ALA A 51 -13.17 15.55 10.46
N PRO A 52 -14.19 16.10 9.77
CA PRO A 52 -14.33 15.95 8.32
C PRO A 52 -13.39 16.86 7.51
N ASP A 53 -12.75 17.84 8.14
CA ASP A 53 -11.89 18.81 7.46
C ASP A 53 -10.55 18.19 7.03
N ILE A 54 -10.32 18.14 5.72
CA ILE A 54 -9.10 17.56 5.14
C ILE A 54 -8.12 18.66 4.73
N HIS A 55 -6.93 18.65 5.35
CA HIS A 55 -5.77 19.43 4.93
C HIS A 55 -4.66 18.57 4.28
N LEU A 56 -3.60 19.21 3.77
CA LEU A 56 -2.47 18.56 3.09
C LEU A 56 -1.83 17.42 3.88
N GLY A 57 -1.77 17.48 5.21
CA GLY A 57 -1.27 16.37 6.04
C GLY A 57 -1.96 15.02 5.81
N HIS A 58 -3.27 14.99 5.55
CA HIS A 58 -4.00 13.75 5.25
C HIS A 58 -3.60 13.16 3.90
N THR A 59 -3.10 13.99 2.98
CA THR A 59 -2.69 13.51 1.66
C THR A 59 -1.49 12.57 1.73
N VAL A 60 -0.68 12.62 2.80
CA VAL A 60 0.47 11.72 2.97
C VAL A 60 0.03 10.25 2.96
N VAL A 61 -0.95 9.90 3.79
CA VAL A 61 -1.47 8.53 3.83
C VAL A 61 -2.29 8.19 2.59
N LEU A 62 -3.05 9.15 2.04
CA LEU A 62 -3.83 8.95 0.82
C LEU A 62 -2.94 8.71 -0.42
N GLN A 63 -1.78 9.36 -0.51
CA GLN A 63 -0.80 9.08 -1.57
C GLN A 63 -0.21 7.68 -1.44
N LYS A 64 0.01 7.20 -0.20
CA LYS A 64 0.41 5.80 0.02
C LYS A 64 -0.67 4.82 -0.42
N MET A 65 -1.94 5.08 -0.09
CA MET A 65 -3.08 4.30 -0.58
C MET A 65 -3.14 4.28 -2.11
N ARG A 66 -2.93 5.43 -2.76
CA ARG A 66 -2.88 5.54 -4.22
C ARG A 66 -1.75 4.68 -4.81
N GLN A 67 -0.56 4.66 -4.21
CA GLN A 67 0.53 3.80 -4.66
C GLN A 67 0.12 2.32 -4.65
N PHE A 68 -0.57 1.85 -3.59
CA PHE A 68 -1.09 0.49 -3.57
C PHE A 68 -2.10 0.22 -4.70
N GLN A 69 -2.96 1.19 -5.02
CA GLN A 69 -3.91 1.08 -6.13
C GLN A 69 -3.23 1.05 -7.50
N GLU A 70 -2.20 1.88 -7.71
CA GLU A 70 -1.38 1.88 -8.94
C GLU A 70 -0.57 0.59 -9.11
N LEU A 71 -0.23 -0.06 -7.98
CA LEU A 71 0.38 -1.38 -7.97
C LEU A 71 -0.62 -2.50 -8.26
N GLY A 72 -1.92 -2.24 -8.22
CA GLY A 72 -2.99 -3.20 -8.54
C GLY A 72 -3.71 -3.78 -7.32
N HIS A 73 -3.59 -3.16 -6.14
CA HIS A 73 -4.25 -3.58 -4.89
C HIS A 73 -5.53 -2.77 -4.60
N GLN A 74 -6.28 -3.18 -3.58
CA GLN A 74 -7.60 -2.60 -3.23
C GLN A 74 -7.62 -2.01 -1.83
#